data_AF-A0A817PJ78-F1
#
_entry.id   AF-A0A817PJ78-F1
#
_cell.length_a   1.000
_cell.length_b   1.000
_cell.length_c   1.000
_cell.angle_alpha   90.00
_cell.angle_beta   90.00
_cell.angle_gamma   90.00
#
_symmetry.space_group_name_H-M   'P 1'
#
loop_
_entity.id
_entity.type
_entity.pdbx_description
1 polymer ?
#
loop_
_entity_poly.entity_id
_entity_poly.type
_entity_poly.pdbx_seq_one_letter_code
_entity_poly.pdbx_strand_id
1 'polypeptide(L)' 'MKCHKCSSVFQDPFQLACGHRQCRSCIDKQEGTTIKCVECNEETSREEAWLDRGFKKQIDEFNQMSLAKDS' A
#
# COMPACT_ATOMS: atom_id res chain seq x y z
N MET A 1 0.24 2.54 9.46
CA MET A 1 -0.09 1.47 8.48
C MET A 1 -1.38 1.77 7.70
N LYS A 2 -1.67 3.03 7.36
CA LYS A 2 -2.89 3.40 6.62
C LYS A 2 -2.53 3.95 5.23
N CYS A 3 -3.35 3.64 4.23
CA CYS A 3 -3.20 4.15 2.89
C CYS A 3 -3.70 5.60 2.80
N HIS A 4 -2.87 6.50 2.27
CA HIS A 4 -3.24 7.92 2.09
C HIS A 4 -4.35 8.12 1.05
N LYS A 5 -4.59 7.15 0.16
CA LYS A 5 -5.67 7.22 -0.85
C LYS A 5 -7.06 6.88 -0.28
N CYS A 6 -7.17 5.84 0.54
CA CYS A 6 -8.47 5.33 1.04
C CYS A 6 -8.64 5.45 2.56
N SER A 7 -7.65 6.01 3.26
CA SER A 7 -7.62 6.21 4.72
C SER A 7 -7.82 4.94 5.57
N SER A 8 -7.76 3.77 4.95
CA SER A 8 -7.92 2.45 5.57
C SER A 8 -6.57 1.79 5.80
N VAL A 9 -6.52 0.74 6.63
CA VAL A 9 -5.31 -0.10 6.76
C VAL A 9 -4.93 -0.64 5.37
N PHE A 10 -3.64 -0.67 5.07
CA PHE A 10 -3.18 -1.16 3.77
C PHE A 10 -3.64 -2.60 3.51
N GLN A 11 -4.25 -2.81 2.35
CA GLN A 11 -4.51 -4.13 1.79
C GLN A 11 -3.66 -4.31 0.55
N ASP A 12 -2.79 -5.31 0.58
CA ASP A 12 -1.77 -5.57 -0.44
C ASP A 12 -1.00 -4.29 -0.82
N PRO A 13 -0.12 -3.81 0.09
CA PRO A 13 0.60 -2.56 -0.10
C PRO A 13 1.62 -2.69 -1.22
N PHE A 14 1.42 -2.01 -2.32
CA PHE A 14 2.42 -1.89 -3.39
C PHE A 14 3.33 -0.68 -3.10
N GLN A 15 4.65 -0.91 -3.13
CA GLN A 15 5.64 0.15 -3.03
C GLN A 15 5.90 0.75 -4.41
N LEU A 16 5.88 2.08 -4.46
CA LEU A 16 6.22 2.88 -5.63
C LEU A 16 7.72 3.20 -5.66
N ALA A 17 8.23 3.68 -6.80
CA ALA A 17 9.65 4.04 -6.95
C ALA A 17 10.07 5.15 -5.96
N CYS A 18 9.15 6.03 -5.60
CA CYS A 18 9.34 7.07 -4.59
C CYS A 18 9.39 6.55 -3.14
N GLY A 19 9.21 5.24 -2.92
CA GLY A 19 9.23 4.59 -1.61
C GLY A 19 7.89 4.59 -0.85
N HIS A 20 6.91 5.40 -1.26
CA HIS A 20 5.57 5.40 -0.67
C HIS A 20 4.76 4.17 -1.07
N ARG A 21 3.69 3.87 -0.34
CA ARG A 21 2.85 2.68 -0.56
C ARG A 21 1.41 3.06 -0.84
N GLN A 22 0.75 2.32 -1.73
CA GLN A 22 -0.68 2.40 -1.98
C GLN A 22 -1.28 0.99 -2.02
N CYS A 23 -2.55 0.82 -1.64
CA CYS A 23 -3.22 -0.48 -1.77
C CYS A 23 -3.30 -0.87 -3.25
N ARG A 24 -3.22 -2.18 -3.55
CA ARG A 24 -3.45 -2.71 -4.90
C ARG A 24 -4.72 -2.14 -5.54
N SER A 25 -5.85 -2.20 -4.81
CA SER A 25 -7.14 -1.69 -5.29
C SER A 25 -7.18 -0.17 -5.52
N CYS A 26 -6.26 0.59 -4.91
CA CYS A 26 -6.13 2.03 -5.14
C CYS A 26 -5.32 2.34 -6.40
N ILE A 27 -4.34 1.48 -6.71
CA ILE A 27 -3.51 1.55 -7.91
C ILE A 27 -4.29 1.08 -9.15
N ASP A 28 -5.07 0.01 -9.02
CA ASP A 28 -5.88 -0.55 -10.10
C ASP A 28 -6.98 0.41 -10.58
N LYS A 29 -7.36 1.40 -9.76
CA LYS A 29 -8.32 2.48 -10.12
C LYS A 29 -7.67 3.64 -10.87
N GLN A 30 -6.35 3.69 -10.97
CA GLN A 30 -5.68 4.67 -11.81
C GLN A 30 -5.70 4.15 -13.25
N GLU A 31 -5.79 5.04 -14.22
CA GLU A 31 -5.73 4.70 -15.65
C GLU A 31 -4.30 4.85 -16.17
N GLY A 32 -3.99 4.27 -17.32
CA GLY A 32 -2.68 4.41 -17.98
C GLY A 32 -1.59 3.46 -17.47
N THR A 33 -0.35 3.68 -17.92
CA THR A 33 0.81 2.79 -17.64
C THR A 33 1.61 3.20 -16.42
N THR A 34 1.36 4.39 -15.87
CA THR A 34 2.02 4.91 -14.66
C THR A 34 1.04 4.99 -13.49
N ILE A 35 1.60 5.04 -12.29
CA ILE A 35 0.90 5.18 -11.03
C ILE A 35 1.38 6.46 -10.39
N LYS A 36 0.45 7.36 -10.11
CA LYS A 36 0.72 8.61 -9.44
C LYS A 36 0.66 8.43 -7.91
N CYS A 37 1.72 8.83 -7.23
CA CYS A 37 1.78 8.86 -5.79
C CYS A 37 0.89 9.99 -5.24
N VAL A 38 -0.03 9.68 -4.33
CA VAL A 38 -0.88 10.71 -3.69
C VAL A 38 -0.16 11.54 -2.63
N GLU A 39 1.00 11.08 -2.16
CA GLU A 39 1.76 11.74 -1.10
C GLU A 39 2.76 12.76 -1.68
N CYS A 40 3.55 12.37 -2.68
CA CYS A 40 4.59 13.22 -3.27
C CYS A 40 4.36 13.58 -4.74
N ASN A 41 3.29 13.09 -5.37
CA ASN A 41 2.92 13.39 -6.76
C ASN A 41 3.89 12.83 -7.83
N GLU A 42 4.92 12.07 -7.44
CA GLU A 42 5.79 11.34 -8.37
C GLU A 42 5.06 10.20 -9.08
N GLU A 43 5.49 9.89 -10.30
CA GLU A 43 4.98 8.80 -11.11
C GLU A 43 5.91 7.59 -11.04
N THR A 44 5.33 6.39 -11.03
CA THR A 44 6.04 5.12 -11.07
C THR A 44 5.45 4.26 -12.18
N SER A 45 6.27 3.58 -12.97
CA SER A 45 5.74 2.61 -13.94
C SER A 45 5.01 1.49 -13.22
N ARG A 46 3.88 1.00 -13.76
CA ARG A 46 3.17 -0.14 -13.16
C ARG A 46 4.04 -1.39 -13.04
N GLU A 47 5.00 -1.57 -13.95
CA GLU A 47 5.92 -2.69 -13.93
C GLU A 47 6.98 -2.56 -12.83
N GLU A 48 7.29 -1.33 -12.41
CA GLU A 48 8.24 -1.03 -11.33
C GLU A 48 7.58 -1.10 -9.95
N ALA A 49 6.25 -0.96 -9.86
CA ALA A 49 5.53 -1.07 -8.61
C ALA A 49 5.38 -2.54 -8.19
N TRP A 50 5.73 -2.86 -6.95
CA TRP A 50 5.74 -4.23 -6.47
C TRP A 50 5.06 -4.36 -5.11
N LEU A 51 4.45 -5.53 -4.86
CA LEU A 51 3.82 -5.85 -3.58
C LEU A 51 4.87 -5.95 -2.46
N ASP A 52 4.84 -5.02 -1.51
CA ASP A 52 5.70 -5.00 -0.33
C ASP A 52 5.25 -6.07 0.68
N ARG A 53 5.68 -7.31 0.43
CA ARG A 53 5.36 -8.49 1.26
C ARG A 53 5.90 -8.35 2.67
N GLY A 54 7.05 -7.68 2.85
CA GLY A 54 7.62 -7.44 4.17
C GLY A 54 6.72 -6.54 4.99
N PHE A 55 6.28 -5.43 4.41
CA PHE A 55 5.34 -4.52 5.08
C PHE A 55 3.95 -5.14 5.26
N LYS A 56 3.47 -5.94 4.30
CA LYS A 56 2.24 -6.73 4.46
C LYS A 56 2.30 -7.63 5.69
N LYS A 57 3.39 -8.38 5.85
CA LYS A 57 3.60 -9.27 7.01
C LYS A 57 3.54 -8.49 8.34
N GLN A 58 4.18 -7.32 8.39
CA GLN A 58 4.15 -6.45 9.58
C GLN A 58 2.72 -5.97 9.93
N ILE A 59 1.91 -5.66 8.92
CA ILE A 59 0.49 -5.30 9.11
C ILE A 59 -0.30 -6.48 9.67
N ASP A 60 -0.11 -7.67 9.08
CA ASP A 60 -0.83 -8.88 9.48
C ASP A 60 -0.48 -9.27 10.93
N GLU A 61 0.81 -9.22 11.30
CA GLU A 61 1.28 -9.46 12.68
C GLU A 61 0.72 -8.43 13.66
N PHE A 62 0.75 -7.14 13.32
CA PHE A 62 0.18 -6.08 14.17
C PHE A 62 -1.32 -6.27 14.40
N ASN A 63 -2.06 -6.65 13.36
CA ASN A 63 -3.49 -6.91 13.46
C ASN A 63 -3.79 -8.15 14.33
N GLN A 64 -3.05 -9.24 14.17
CA GLN A 64 -3.19 -10.44 15.00
C GLN A 64 -2.91 -10.16 16.48
N MET A 65 -1.85 -9.40 16.78
CA MET A 65 -1.53 -9.00 18.15
C MET A 65 -2.57 -8.07 18.77
N SER A 66 -3.23 -7.24 17.96
CA SER A 66 -4.29 -6.34 18.44
C SER A 66 -5.55 -7.13 18.79
N LEU A 67 -5.93 -8.11 17.97
CA LEU A 67 -7.09 -8.98 18.21
C LEU A 67 -6.91 -9.88 19.45
N ALA A 68 -5.69 -10.35 19.71
CA ALA A 68 -5.38 -11.21 20.85
C ALA A 68 -5.43 -10.48 22.22
N LYS A 69 -5.47 -9.15 22.24
CA LYS A 69 -5.56 -8.35 23.47
C LYS A 69 -6.99 -8.04 23.90
N ASP A 70 -7.96 -8.30 23.01
CA ASP A 70 -9.39 -8.04 23.23
C ASP A 70 -10.17 -9.34 23.55
N SER A 71 -9.47 -10.45 23.84
CA SER A 71 -10.04 -11.77 24.18
C SER A 71 -9.70 -12.21 25.60
#